data_AF-D2QHF7-F1
#
_entry.id   AF-D2QHF7-F1
#
_cell.length_a   1.000
_cell.length_b   1.000
_cell.length_c   1.000
_cell.angle_alpha   90.00
_cell.angle_beta   90.00
_cell.angle_gamma   90.00
#
_symmetry.space_group_name_H-M   'P 1'
#
loop_
_entity.id
_entity.type
_entity.pdbx_description
1 polymer ?
#
loop_
_entity_poly.entity_id
_entity_poly.type
_entity_poly.pdbx_seq_one_letter_code
_entity_poly.pdbx_strand_id
1 'polypeptide(L)'
;MICFKYSDSSGDVQECSYGGPNLESGLDMLTELINHGWKLTDIRIIGANKNLINLPLNAFDGNYFSEPLGKLQQEWEDILLPVS
;
A
#
# COMPACT_ATOMS: atom_id res chain seq x y z
N MET A 1 -4.65 -7.31 -5.39
CA MET A 1 -5.58 -7.14 -4.24
C MET A 1 -4.75 -6.98 -2.99
N ILE A 2 -5.15 -6.06 -2.11
CA ILE A 2 -4.51 -5.86 -0.81
C ILE A 2 -5.40 -6.52 0.25
N CYS A 3 -4.81 -7.26 1.18
CA CYS A 3 -5.45 -7.73 2.40
C CYS A 3 -4.73 -7.10 3.58
N PHE A 4 -5.48 -6.63 4.57
CA PHE A 4 -4.91 -6.03 5.76
C PHE A 4 -5.70 -6.40 7.00
N LYS A 5 -5.02 -6.38 8.15
CA LYS A 5 -5.64 -6.54 9.45
C LYS A 5 -5.45 -5.29 10.28
N TYR A 6 -6.44 -4.97 11.09
CA TYR A 6 -6.37 -3.88 12.06
C TYR A 6 -6.96 -4.30 13.39
N SER A 7 -6.51 -3.64 14.46
CA SER A 7 -7.12 -3.78 15.79
C SER A 7 -8.15 -2.67 16.00
N ASP A 8 -9.37 -3.04 16.35
CA ASP A 8 -10.40 -2.07 16.74
C ASP A 8 -10.22 -1.57 18.18
N SER A 9 -11.13 -0.71 18.65
CA SER A 9 -11.09 -0.14 20.00
C SER A 9 -11.26 -1.17 21.12
N SER A 10 -11.83 -2.35 20.82
CA SER A 10 -11.98 -3.46 21.76
C SER A 10 -10.72 -4.34 21.80
N GLY A 11 -9.79 -4.14 20.86
CA GLY A 11 -8.59 -4.96 20.68
C GLY A 11 -8.83 -6.18 19.77
N ASP A 12 -10.03 -6.33 19.21
CA ASP A 12 -10.33 -7.41 18.29
C ASP A 12 -9.66 -7.15 16.94
N VAL A 13 -9.13 -8.22 16.35
CA VAL A 13 -8.44 -8.16 15.06
C VAL A 13 -9.44 -8.44 13.95
N GLN A 14 -9.63 -7.46 13.10
CA GLN A 14 -10.47 -7.57 11.91
C GLN A 14 -9.59 -7.75 10.67
N GLU A 15 -10.08 -8.50 9.68
CA GLU A 15 -9.42 -8.69 8.38
C GLU A 15 -10.28 -8.07 7.28
N CYS A 16 -9.64 -7.30 6.41
CA CYS A 16 -10.27 -6.59 5.31
C CYS A 16 -9.47 -6.81 4.02
N SER A 17 -10.16 -6.66 2.88
CA SER A 17 -9.52 -6.69 1.58
C SER A 17 -9.94 -5.48 0.74
N TYR A 18 -9.01 -5.00 -0.08
CA TYR A 18 -9.20 -3.87 -0.97
C TYR A 18 -8.82 -4.26 -2.40
N GLY A 19 -9.78 -4.10 -3.31
CA GLY A 19 -9.67 -4.38 -4.73
C GLY A 19 -9.78 -3.11 -5.58
N GLY A 20 -9.06 -2.05 -5.20
CA GLY A 20 -9.03 -0.79 -5.94
C GLY A 20 -8.41 -0.88 -7.34
N PRO A 21 -8.40 0.25 -8.07
CA PRO A 21 -8.03 0.30 -9.49
C PRO A 21 -6.56 -0.03 -9.75
N ASN A 22 -5.66 0.33 -8.83
CA ASN A 22 -4.23 0.06 -8.92
C ASN A 22 -3.62 -0.10 -7.53
N LEU A 23 -2.34 -0.52 -7.49
CA LEU A 23 -1.63 -0.76 -6.24
C LEU A 23 -1.42 0.55 -5.44
N GLU A 24 -1.05 1.63 -6.11
CA GLU A 24 -0.76 2.93 -5.51
C GLU A 24 -1.95 3.47 -4.70
N SER A 25 -3.14 3.44 -5.29
CA SER A 25 -4.39 3.83 -4.61
C SER A 25 -4.64 3.00 -3.35
N GLY A 26 -4.26 1.71 -3.39
CA GLY A 26 -4.37 0.83 -2.23
C GLY A 26 -3.37 1.16 -1.12
N LEU A 27 -2.13 1.52 -1.47
CA LEU A 27 -1.12 1.95 -0.51
C LEU A 27 -1.50 3.29 0.14
N ASP A 28 -2.01 4.23 -0.65
CA ASP A 28 -2.48 5.52 -0.16
C ASP A 28 -3.71 5.36 0.74
N MET A 29 -4.64 4.46 0.41
CA MET A 29 -5.78 4.14 1.28
C MET A 29 -5.33 3.60 2.64
N LEU A 30 -4.34 2.70 2.69
CA LEU A 30 -3.79 2.21 3.96
C LEU A 30 -3.13 3.32 4.77
N THR A 31 -2.43 4.23 4.09
CA THR A 31 -1.85 5.44 4.71
C THR A 31 -2.94 6.32 5.32
N GLU A 32 -4.05 6.50 4.59
CA GLU A 32 -5.21 7.25 5.09
C GLU A 32 -5.80 6.64 6.36
N LEU A 33 -5.93 5.31 6.41
CA LEU A 33 -6.40 4.60 7.60
C LEU A 33 -5.48 4.86 8.81
N ILE A 34 -4.16 4.76 8.61
CA ILE A 34 -3.17 5.02 9.67
C ILE A 34 -3.26 6.48 10.14
N ASN A 35 -3.37 7.44 9.21
CA ASN A 35 -3.53 8.85 9.53
C ASN A 35 -4.83 9.14 10.32
N HIS A 36 -5.86 8.32 10.14
CA HIS A 36 -7.09 8.33 10.93
C HIS A 36 -7.00 7.57 12.27
N GLY A 37 -5.80 7.12 12.65
CA GLY A 37 -5.54 6.44 13.92
C GLY A 37 -5.81 4.94 13.91
N TRP A 38 -6.01 4.33 12.74
CA TRP A 38 -6.17 2.88 12.66
C TRP A 38 -4.84 2.19 12.94
N LYS A 39 -4.89 1.16 13.78
CA LYS A 39 -3.72 0.35 14.10
C LYS A 39 -3.66 -0.88 13.21
N LEU A 40 -2.98 -0.76 12.07
CA LEU A 40 -2.72 -1.89 11.19
C LEU A 40 -1.73 -2.87 11.84
N THR A 41 -2.01 -4.17 11.72
CA THR A 41 -1.22 -5.25 12.36
C THR A 41 -0.65 -6.25 11.36
N ASP A 42 -1.17 -6.28 10.14
CA ASP A 42 -0.69 -7.13 9.05
C ASP A 42 -1.14 -6.53 7.72
N ILE A 43 -0.27 -6.53 6.72
CA ILE A 43 -0.58 -6.03 5.37
C ILE A 43 0.05 -6.99 4.35
N ARG A 44 -0.77 -7.46 3.41
CA ARG A 44 -0.41 -8.44 2.39
C ARG A 44 -0.92 -8.01 1.02
N ILE A 45 -0.09 -8.16 0.00
CA ILE A 45 -0.51 -8.08 -1.40
C ILE A 45 -0.65 -9.48 -1.97
N ILE A 46 -1.76 -9.75 -2.64
CA ILE A 46 -1.92 -10.93 -3.50
C ILE A 46 -1.53 -10.52 -4.92
N GLY A 47 -0.37 -11.02 -5.37
CA GLY A 47 0.15 -10.81 -6.71
C GLY A 47 -0.52 -11.71 -7.76
N ALA A 48 -0.17 -11.50 -9.04
CA ALA A 48 -0.79 -12.16 -10.20
C ALA A 48 -0.74 -13.71 -10.13
N ASN A 49 0.33 -14.28 -9.56
CA ASN A 49 0.52 -15.72 -9.43
C ASN A 49 -0.01 -16.30 -8.11
N LYS A 50 -0.92 -15.57 -7.42
CA LYS A 50 -1.39 -15.87 -6.05
C LYS A 50 -0.31 -15.83 -4.98
N ASN A 51 0.85 -15.28 -5.30
CA ASN A 51 1.94 -15.04 -4.36
C ASN A 51 1.46 -14.04 -3.31
N LEU A 52 1.75 -14.31 -2.04
CA LEU A 52 1.54 -13.37 -0.94
C LEU A 52 2.83 -12.61 -0.69
N ILE A 53 2.76 -11.29 -0.75
CA ILE A 53 3.86 -10.39 -0.40
C ILE A 53 3.47 -9.68 0.88
N ASN A 54 4.19 -9.94 1.96
CA ASN A 54 4.01 -9.20 3.22
C ASN A 54 4.66 -7.83 3.08
N LEU A 55 3.91 -6.78 3.42
CA LEU A 55 4.45 -5.42 3.43
C LEU A 55 4.96 -5.04 4.83
N PRO A 56 6.07 -4.30 4.91
CA PRO A 56 6.57 -3.77 6.17
C PRO A 56 5.61 -2.71 6.74
N LEU A 57 5.03 -2.95 7.91
CA LEU A 57 4.16 -1.98 8.59
C LEU A 57 4.87 -0.66 8.86
N ASN A 58 6.17 -0.71 9.15
CA ASN A 58 6.99 0.47 9.43
C ASN A 58 7.28 1.32 8.18
N ALA A 59 6.92 0.86 6.98
CA ALA A 59 6.97 1.70 5.78
C ALA A 59 5.79 2.67 5.68
N PHE A 60 4.72 2.46 6.45
CA PHE A 60 3.56 3.36 6.48
C PHE A 60 3.75 4.39 7.60
N ASP A 61 4.49 5.45 7.29
CA ASP A 61 4.89 6.52 8.21
C ASP A 61 3.93 7.72 8.23
N GLY A 62 2.81 7.62 7.53
CA GLY A 62 1.80 8.66 7.37
C GLY A 62 1.96 9.50 6.10
N ASN A 63 3.06 9.33 5.35
CA ASN A 63 3.23 9.94 4.04
C ASN A 63 2.65 9.05 2.93
N TYR A 64 2.02 9.67 1.93
CA TYR A 64 1.45 8.95 0.78
C TYR A 64 2.55 8.40 -0.13
N PHE A 65 2.28 7.25 -0.75
CA PHE A 65 3.21 6.56 -1.65
C PHE A 65 3.11 7.06 -3.08
N SER A 66 1.98 7.66 -3.48
CA SER A 66 1.77 8.16 -4.84
C SER A 66 2.87 9.14 -5.29
N GLU A 67 3.30 10.08 -4.44
CA GLU A 67 4.36 11.01 -4.81
C GLU A 67 5.72 10.32 -5.06
N PRO A 68 6.30 9.55 -4.12
CA PRO A 68 7.59 8.89 -4.37
C PRO A 68 7.52 7.84 -5.49
N LEU A 69 6.39 7.13 -5.64
CA LEU A 69 6.23 6.17 -6.74
C LEU A 69 6.13 6.87 -8.09
N GLY A 70 5.43 8.00 -8.18
CA GLY A 70 5.38 8.80 -9.39
C GLY A 70 6.74 9.37 -9.78
N LYS A 71 7.54 9.86 -8.81
CA LYS A 71 8.92 10.29 -9.07
C LYS A 71 9.78 9.15 -9.58
N LEU A 72 9.71 7.99 -8.93
CA LEU A 72 10.43 6.80 -9.36
C LEU A 72 10.04 6.38 -10.78
N GLN A 73 8.74 6.39 -11.10
CA GLN A 73 8.26 6.10 -12.45
C GLN A 73 8.87 7.07 -13.47
N GLN A 74 8.85 8.38 -13.20
CA GLN A 74 9.44 9.38 -14.08
C GLN A 74 10.94 9.14 -14.28
N GLU A 75 11.69 8.87 -13.20
CA GLU A 75 13.12 8.57 -13.29
C GLU A 75 13.41 7.36 -14.18
N TRP A 76 12.58 6.31 -14.10
CA TRP A 76 12.70 5.15 -14.98
C TRP A 76 12.34 5.45 -16.43
N GLU A 77 11.28 6.23 -16.64
CA GLU A 77 10.87 6.67 -17.98
C GLU A 77 11.98 7.49 -18.65
N ASP A 78 12.64 8.39 -17.93
CA ASP A 78 13.75 9.19 -18.44
C ASP A 78 14.97 8.34 -18.85
N ILE A 79 15.19 7.20 -18.19
CA ILE A 79 16.29 6.27 -18.50
C ILE A 79 15.93 5.35 -19.67
N LEU A 80 14.71 4.85 -19.70
CA LEU A 80 14.30 3.75 -20.58
C LEU A 80 13.65 4.23 -21.88
N LEU A 81 13.02 5.40 -21.87
CA LEU A 81 12.39 5.95 -23.06
C LEU A 81 13.45 6.67 -23.90
N PRO A 82 13.55 6.38 -25.21
CA PRO A 82 14.46 7.09 -26.08
C PRO A 82 14.10 8.57 -26.10
N VAL A 83 15.09 9.43 -25.91
CA VAL A 83 14.97 10.86 -26.17
C VAL A 83 14.61 11.01 -27.65
N SER A 84 13.43 11.55 -27.92
CA SER A 84 12.94 11.76 -29.29
C SER A 84 13.59 12.95 -29.97
#